data_AF-A0AAV9EDT4-F1
#
_entry.id   AF-A0AAV9EDT4-F1
#
_cell.length_a   1.000
_cell.length_b   1.000
_cell.length_c   1.000
_cell.angle_alpha   90.00
_cell.angle_beta   90.00
_cell.angle_gamma   90.00
#
_symmetry.space_group_name_H-M   'P 1'
#
loop_
_entity.id
_entity.type
_entity.pdbx_description
1 polymer ?
#
loop_
_entity_poly.entity_id
_entity_poly.type
_entity_poly.pdbx_seq_one_letter_code
_entity_poly.pdbx_strand_id
1 'polypeptide(L)'
;MASARGNPSGLEIRVSLVAALASQAFSLSQRVLGDLAAETVKYAFPRRRFESRNLEEALMSVPDLESVEFRVLKRTDMYEIREIEPYYVAETTMPGNSGFDFNGSSQGFNVLAAYLFGKNTMNEQMEMTTPVFTRKAQSDGEKMEMTTPVITKRSGEQDKWKMSFVMPSKYGDKLPSPKDSSVKIKQVPGKIVAASAFSGYVSDEEVKRRESKLRDALRSDPEFQVIENALVEVAQFNPPFTLPFTRRNEVALEVERKKNG
;
A
#
# COMPACT_ATOMS: atom_id res chain seq x y z
N MET A 1 -13.65 -43.96 11.56
CA MET A 1 -13.58 -42.53 11.96
C MET A 1 -12.55 -41.84 11.08
N ALA A 2 -12.99 -41.16 10.02
CA ALA A 2 -12.08 -40.34 9.21
C ALA A 2 -11.87 -39.01 9.94
N SER A 3 -10.65 -38.79 10.41
CA SER A 3 -10.22 -37.52 11.01
C SER A 3 -10.31 -36.43 9.94
N ALA A 4 -11.23 -35.47 10.13
CA ALA A 4 -11.26 -34.25 9.33
C ALA A 4 -9.94 -33.50 9.58
N ARG A 5 -8.99 -33.60 8.65
CA ARG A 5 -7.85 -32.69 8.61
C ARG A 5 -8.42 -31.32 8.28
N GLY A 6 -8.49 -30.42 9.27
CA GLY A 6 -8.80 -29.02 9.04
C GLY A 6 -7.80 -28.44 8.03
N ASN A 7 -8.25 -27.49 7.21
CA ASN A 7 -7.34 -26.75 6.35
C ASN A 7 -6.25 -26.11 7.22
N PRO A 8 -4.97 -26.23 6.84
CA PRO A 8 -3.87 -25.69 7.63
C PRO A 8 -4.04 -24.18 7.81
N SER A 9 -3.77 -23.69 9.02
CA SER A 9 -3.82 -22.26 9.32
C SER A 9 -2.70 -21.52 8.57
N GLY A 10 -2.87 -20.21 8.31
CA GLY A 10 -1.83 -19.42 7.64
C GLY A 10 -0.47 -19.45 8.34
N LEU A 11 -0.46 -19.64 9.67
CA LEU A 11 0.76 -19.81 10.45
C LEU A 11 1.47 -21.14 10.13
N GLU A 12 0.72 -22.26 10.08
CA GLU A 12 1.28 -23.57 9.77
C GLU A 12 1.90 -23.59 8.37
N ILE A 13 1.24 -22.96 7.40
CA ILE A 13 1.73 -22.84 6.03
C ILE A 13 3.08 -22.09 5.98
N ARG A 14 3.21 -20.98 6.72
CA ARG A 14 4.48 -20.22 6.81
C ARG A 14 5.59 -21.05 7.44
N VAL A 15 5.31 -21.74 8.54
CA VAL A 15 6.29 -22.56 9.25
C VAL A 15 6.78 -23.69 8.34
N SER A 16 5.89 -24.38 7.64
CA SER A 16 6.26 -25.43 6.68
C SER A 16 7.11 -24.89 5.53
N LEU A 17 6.79 -23.70 4.99
CA LEU A 17 7.57 -23.11 3.90
C LEU A 17 8.97 -22.67 4.35
N VAL A 18 9.10 -22.06 5.53
CA VAL A 18 10.41 -21.68 6.10
C VAL A 18 11.27 -22.92 6.32
N ALA A 19 10.69 -24.00 6.86
CA ALA A 19 11.41 -25.26 7.04
C ALA A 19 11.87 -25.84 5.69
N ALA A 20 11.03 -25.80 4.66
CA ALA A 20 11.38 -26.27 3.32
C ALA A 20 12.51 -25.43 2.69
N LEU A 21 12.44 -24.10 2.76
CA LEU A 21 13.48 -23.21 2.22
C LEU A 21 14.80 -23.35 2.98
N ALA A 22 14.76 -23.46 4.31
CA ALA A 22 15.95 -23.69 5.13
C ALA A 22 16.64 -25.02 4.77
N SER A 23 15.86 -26.06 4.48
CA SER A 23 16.41 -27.36 4.05
C SER A 23 17.11 -27.30 2.68
N GLN A 24 16.76 -26.33 1.82
CA GLN A 24 17.36 -26.14 0.49
C GLN A 24 18.53 -25.14 0.48
N ALA A 25 18.60 -24.24 1.45
CA ALA A 25 19.55 -23.12 1.49
C ALA A 25 20.94 -23.45 2.07
N PHE A 26 21.30 -24.72 2.25
CA PHE A 26 22.60 -25.17 2.78
C PHE A 26 23.84 -24.71 1.99
N SER A 27 23.68 -23.99 0.87
CA SER A 27 24.77 -23.44 0.04
C SER A 27 25.05 -21.95 0.24
N LEU A 28 24.25 -21.22 1.03
CA LEU A 28 24.46 -19.79 1.29
C LEU A 28 25.39 -19.57 2.49
N SER A 29 26.24 -18.55 2.43
CA SER A 29 27.24 -18.29 3.49
C SER A 29 26.56 -17.96 4.83
N GLN A 30 27.14 -18.44 5.93
CA GLN A 30 26.59 -18.31 7.29
C GLN A 30 26.34 -16.85 7.72
N ARG A 31 27.07 -15.87 7.16
CA ARG A 31 26.86 -14.45 7.44
C ARG A 31 25.61 -13.89 6.76
N VAL A 32 25.41 -14.20 5.47
CA VAL A 32 24.21 -13.79 4.73
C VAL A 32 22.97 -14.42 5.36
N LEU A 33 23.04 -15.70 5.73
CA LEU A 33 21.98 -16.36 6.49
C LEU A 33 21.75 -15.74 7.87
N GLY A 34 22.80 -15.26 8.54
CA GLY A 34 22.71 -14.61 9.85
C GLY A 34 22.00 -13.27 9.81
N ASP A 35 22.37 -12.39 8.87
CA ASP A 35 21.74 -11.07 8.69
C ASP A 35 20.30 -11.23 8.20
N LEU A 36 20.05 -12.14 7.24
CA LEU A 36 18.69 -12.49 6.83
C LEU A 36 17.88 -13.07 8.00
N ALA A 37 18.43 -13.97 8.81
CA ALA A 37 17.69 -14.58 9.92
C ALA A 37 17.36 -13.56 11.02
N ALA A 38 18.32 -12.73 11.42
CA ALA A 38 18.13 -11.69 12.44
C ALA A 38 17.08 -10.67 12.00
N GLU A 39 17.09 -10.29 10.72
CA GLU A 39 16.08 -9.40 10.15
C GLU A 39 14.74 -10.14 10.06
N THR A 40 14.70 -11.37 9.52
CA THR A 40 13.48 -12.21 9.37
C THR A 40 12.73 -12.45 10.69
N VAL A 41 13.41 -12.53 11.83
CA VAL A 41 12.76 -12.69 13.15
C VAL A 41 11.83 -11.51 13.48
N LYS A 42 12.15 -10.28 13.04
CA LYS A 42 11.26 -9.11 13.17
C LYS A 42 10.01 -9.20 12.28
N TYR A 43 10.01 -10.06 11.26
CA TYR A 43 8.90 -10.26 10.30
C TYR A 43 8.18 -11.60 10.49
N ALA A 44 8.67 -12.48 11.37
CA ALA A 44 8.12 -13.81 11.61
C ALA A 44 6.83 -13.79 12.46
N PHE A 45 6.63 -12.76 13.29
CA PHE A 45 5.50 -12.64 14.22
C PHE A 45 4.80 -11.27 14.13
N PRO A 46 4.17 -10.93 12.98
CA PRO A 46 3.46 -9.67 12.85
C PRO A 46 2.25 -9.62 13.81
N ARG A 47 1.93 -8.42 14.32
CA ARG A 47 0.61 -8.18 14.94
C ARG A 47 -0.47 -8.62 13.94
N ARG A 48 -1.43 -9.44 14.39
CA ARG A 48 -2.51 -10.00 13.54
C ARG A 48 -3.52 -8.93 13.09
N ARG A 49 -3.07 -7.96 12.28
CA ARG A 49 -3.94 -6.94 11.67
C ARG A 49 -4.61 -7.47 10.39
N PHE A 50 -3.95 -8.39 9.69
CA PHE A 50 -4.47 -9.02 8.48
C PHE A 50 -4.76 -10.49 8.73
N GLU A 51 -6.01 -10.89 8.53
CA GLU A 51 -6.43 -12.29 8.54
C GLU A 51 -6.36 -12.81 7.10
N SER A 52 -5.65 -13.93 6.89
CA SER A 52 -5.49 -14.50 5.56
C SER A 52 -6.81 -15.08 5.05
N ARG A 53 -7.25 -14.62 3.87
CA ARG A 53 -8.49 -15.10 3.24
C ARG A 53 -8.26 -16.25 2.28
N ASN A 54 -7.04 -16.37 1.77
CA ASN A 54 -6.63 -17.40 0.82
C ASN A 54 -5.16 -17.79 1.04
N LEU A 55 -4.69 -18.79 0.28
CA LEU A 55 -3.32 -19.29 0.37
C LEU A 55 -2.26 -18.23 0.01
N GLU A 56 -2.56 -17.35 -0.96
CA GLU A 56 -1.65 -16.26 -1.34
C GLU A 56 -1.39 -15.35 -0.12
N GLU A 57 -2.44 -14.92 0.56
CA GLU A 57 -2.35 -14.08 1.77
C GLU A 57 -1.74 -14.81 2.96
N ALA A 58 -1.97 -16.12 3.07
CA ALA A 58 -1.36 -16.92 4.12
C ALA A 58 0.17 -16.84 4.09
N LEU A 59 0.78 -16.65 2.92
CA LEU A 59 2.23 -16.51 2.74
C LEU A 59 2.76 -15.08 2.90
N MET A 60 1.89 -14.06 2.90
CA MET A 60 2.28 -12.66 2.94
C MET A 60 2.72 -12.21 4.34
N SER A 61 3.87 -11.57 4.44
CA SER A 61 4.35 -10.94 5.67
C SER A 61 4.13 -9.43 5.62
N VAL A 62 3.91 -8.81 6.79
CA VAL A 62 3.88 -7.36 6.94
C VAL A 62 4.87 -7.01 8.06
N PRO A 63 5.73 -6.00 7.90
CA PRO A 63 6.64 -5.59 8.97
C PRO A 63 5.87 -5.10 10.20
N ASP A 64 6.46 -5.23 11.38
CA ASP A 64 5.94 -4.63 12.62
C ASP A 64 6.29 -3.14 12.66
N LEU A 65 5.62 -2.36 11.79
CA LEU A 65 5.68 -0.91 11.73
C LEU A 65 4.28 -0.35 11.99
N GLU A 66 4.22 0.89 12.49
CA GLU A 66 2.95 1.61 12.57
C GLU A 66 2.29 1.64 11.19
N SER A 67 0.98 1.41 11.15
CA SER A 67 0.23 1.37 9.91
C SER A 67 -1.10 2.09 10.03
N VAL A 68 -1.65 2.53 8.89
CA VAL A 68 -2.97 3.17 8.82
C VAL A 68 -4.00 2.34 9.58
N GLU A 69 -4.72 2.99 10.48
CA GLU A 69 -5.80 2.38 11.24
C GLU A 69 -7.04 2.25 10.36
N PHE A 70 -7.68 1.08 10.43
CA PHE A 70 -8.91 0.83 9.71
C PHE A 70 -9.78 -0.16 10.46
N ARG A 71 -11.09 -0.03 10.26
CA ARG A 71 -12.10 -1.00 10.68
C ARG A 71 -12.58 -1.79 9.48
N VAL A 72 -12.56 -3.12 9.57
CA VAL A 72 -13.14 -3.96 8.52
C VAL A 72 -14.67 -3.94 8.65
N LEU A 73 -15.35 -3.48 7.61
CA LEU A 73 -16.80 -3.46 7.51
C LEU A 73 -17.36 -4.75 6.92
N LYS A 74 -16.65 -5.32 5.94
CA LYS A 74 -17.07 -6.53 5.22
C LYS A 74 -15.88 -7.29 4.69
N ARG A 75 -15.97 -8.63 4.69
CA ARG A 75 -14.98 -9.51 4.09
C ARG A 75 -15.61 -10.41 3.04
N THR A 76 -14.89 -10.59 1.95
CA THR A 76 -15.17 -11.57 0.90
C THR A 76 -13.87 -12.30 0.56
N ASP A 77 -13.97 -13.38 -0.21
CA ASP A 77 -12.79 -14.12 -0.69
C ASP A 77 -11.88 -13.27 -1.61
N MET A 78 -12.42 -12.19 -2.21
CA MET A 78 -11.73 -11.37 -3.23
C MET A 78 -11.23 -10.02 -2.69
N TYR A 79 -11.98 -9.39 -1.80
CA TYR A 79 -11.68 -8.06 -1.24
C TYR A 79 -12.23 -7.88 0.17
N GLU A 80 -11.68 -6.90 0.90
CA GLU A 80 -12.22 -6.41 2.16
C GLU A 80 -12.73 -4.99 1.96
N ILE A 81 -13.88 -4.68 2.55
CA ILE A 81 -14.34 -3.30 2.68
C ILE A 81 -13.85 -2.79 4.04
N ARG A 82 -13.11 -1.69 4.01
CA ARG A 82 -12.47 -1.08 5.18
C ARG A 82 -12.89 0.37 5.29
N GLU A 83 -13.21 0.79 6.50
CA GLU A 83 -13.36 2.19 6.87
C GLU A 83 -12.02 2.67 7.43
N ILE A 84 -11.44 3.68 6.79
CA ILE A 84 -10.15 4.26 7.14
C ILE A 84 -10.40 5.55 7.91
N GLU A 85 -9.73 5.70 9.05
CA GLU A 85 -9.74 6.94 9.83
C GLU A 85 -8.86 8.02 9.17
N PRO A 86 -9.11 9.32 9.40
CA PRO A 86 -8.25 10.36 8.86
C PRO A 86 -6.78 10.18 9.28
N TYR A 87 -5.86 10.37 8.35
CA TYR A 87 -4.42 10.25 8.59
C TYR A 87 -3.64 11.30 7.80
N TYR A 88 -2.37 11.48 8.15
CA TYR A 88 -1.49 12.39 7.42
C TYR A 88 -0.54 11.62 6.51
N VAL A 89 -0.22 12.22 5.37
CA VAL A 89 0.79 11.72 4.45
C VAL A 89 1.78 12.81 4.07
N ALA A 90 3.03 12.41 3.83
CA ALA A 90 3.98 13.18 3.03
C ALA A 90 3.95 12.64 1.60
N GLU A 91 3.60 13.50 0.63
CA GLU A 91 3.41 13.15 -0.78
C GLU A 91 4.44 13.86 -1.66
N THR A 92 4.96 13.16 -2.67
CA THR A 92 5.76 13.76 -3.74
C THR A 92 5.32 13.23 -5.11
N THR A 93 5.60 13.99 -6.16
CA THR A 93 5.35 13.57 -7.55
C THR A 93 6.56 12.82 -8.07
N MET A 94 6.36 11.63 -8.59
CA MET A 94 7.43 10.81 -9.17
C MET A 94 7.73 11.29 -10.60
N PRO A 95 9.01 11.35 -10.99
CA PRO A 95 9.39 11.59 -12.38
C PRO A 95 9.13 10.33 -13.23
N GLY A 96 8.92 10.54 -14.53
CA GLY A 96 8.66 9.46 -15.49
C GLY A 96 7.20 9.28 -15.87
N ASN A 97 6.95 8.30 -16.76
CA ASN A 97 5.63 8.08 -17.38
C ASN A 97 4.86 6.90 -16.75
N SER A 98 5.49 6.17 -15.82
CA SER A 98 4.96 4.99 -15.15
C SER A 98 5.07 5.15 -13.64
N GLY A 99 4.10 4.59 -12.91
CA GLY A 99 4.07 4.65 -11.45
C GLY A 99 5.02 3.68 -10.77
N PHE A 100 5.52 2.69 -11.52
CA PHE A 100 6.30 1.58 -11.00
C PHE A 100 7.62 1.40 -11.76
N ASP A 101 8.02 2.39 -12.56
CA ASP A 101 9.39 2.53 -13.04
C ASP A 101 10.33 2.62 -11.83
N PHE A 102 11.41 1.84 -11.89
CA PHE A 102 12.38 1.76 -10.80
C PHE A 102 13.04 3.10 -10.49
N ASN A 103 13.37 3.89 -11.51
CA ASN A 103 14.10 5.14 -11.33
C ASN A 103 13.23 6.20 -10.65
N GLY A 104 12.02 6.41 -11.14
CA GLY A 104 11.04 7.35 -10.61
C GLY A 104 10.55 6.96 -9.22
N SER A 105 10.28 5.67 -9.00
CA SER A 105 9.90 5.15 -7.68
C SER A 105 11.02 5.33 -6.66
N SER A 106 12.27 5.04 -7.04
CA SER A 106 13.45 5.22 -6.17
C SER A 106 13.68 6.69 -5.84
N GLN A 107 13.57 7.59 -6.82
CA GLN A 107 13.70 9.03 -6.58
C GLN A 107 12.60 9.56 -5.66
N GLY A 108 11.34 9.20 -5.91
CA GLY A 108 10.21 9.59 -5.05
C GLY A 108 10.40 9.08 -3.61
N PHE A 109 10.81 7.83 -3.46
CA PHE A 109 11.10 7.23 -2.16
C PHE A 109 12.22 8.00 -1.43
N ASN A 110 13.33 8.29 -2.10
CA ASN A 110 14.47 8.98 -1.49
C ASN A 110 14.12 10.41 -1.05
N VAL A 111 13.28 11.12 -1.81
CA VAL A 111 12.80 12.46 -1.44
C VAL A 111 11.99 12.41 -0.15
N LEU A 112 11.04 11.46 -0.04
CA LEU A 112 10.23 11.30 1.17
C LEU A 112 11.04 10.76 2.36
N ALA A 113 11.94 9.81 2.13
CA ALA A 113 12.83 9.29 3.15
C ALA A 113 13.74 10.39 3.71
N ALA A 114 14.27 11.28 2.86
CA ALA A 114 15.07 12.40 3.32
C ALA A 114 14.27 13.34 4.25
N TYR A 115 12.99 13.59 3.95
CA TYR A 115 12.10 14.35 4.82
C TYR A 115 11.90 13.67 6.20
N LEU A 116 11.61 12.35 6.21
CA LEU A 116 11.48 11.57 7.44
C LEU A 116 12.78 11.56 8.27
N PHE A 117 13.95 11.49 7.62
CA PHE A 117 15.24 11.39 8.30
C PHE A 117 15.94 12.74 8.51
N GLY A 118 15.19 13.82 8.71
CA GLY A 118 15.73 15.10 9.19
C GLY A 118 15.86 16.22 8.16
N LYS A 119 15.48 16.03 6.89
CA LYS A 119 15.34 17.15 5.92
C LYS A 119 14.00 17.89 6.07
N ASN A 120 13.64 18.18 7.30
CA ASN A 120 12.53 19.02 7.69
C ASN A 120 13.03 20.21 8.53
N THR A 121 12.17 21.20 8.74
CA THR A 121 12.50 22.46 9.43
C THR A 121 12.99 22.27 10.86
N MET A 122 12.61 21.18 11.53
CA MET A 122 13.01 20.87 12.90
C MET A 122 14.22 19.94 12.99
N ASN A 123 14.75 19.46 11.85
CA ASN A 123 15.77 18.40 11.78
C ASN A 123 15.37 17.12 12.54
N GLU A 124 14.07 16.87 12.65
CA GLU A 124 13.53 15.75 13.41
C GLU A 124 13.64 14.45 12.61
N GLN A 125 14.03 13.36 13.27
CA GLN A 125 13.98 12.01 12.69
C GLN A 125 12.67 11.35 13.09
N MET A 126 11.87 11.01 12.08
CA MET A 126 10.58 10.37 12.23
C MET A 126 10.65 8.89 11.84
N GLU A 127 9.82 8.10 12.49
CA GLU A 127 9.72 6.66 12.34
C GLU A 127 9.05 6.30 11.01
N MET A 128 9.52 5.21 10.40
CA MET A 128 8.89 4.66 9.21
C MET A 128 7.56 4.01 9.57
N THR A 129 6.61 4.11 8.65
CA THR A 129 5.27 3.52 8.75
C THR A 129 4.97 2.68 7.51
N THR A 130 3.81 2.03 7.50
CA THR A 130 3.31 1.30 6.33
C THR A 130 1.82 1.57 6.08
N PRO A 131 1.33 1.43 4.85
CA PRO A 131 2.07 1.16 3.62
C PRO A 131 2.69 2.44 3.03
N VAL A 132 3.53 2.26 2.00
CA VAL A 132 3.82 3.30 1.02
C VAL A 132 2.75 3.24 -0.06
N PHE A 133 2.10 4.38 -0.31
CA PHE A 133 1.07 4.48 -1.34
C PHE A 133 1.65 5.00 -2.65
N THR A 134 1.20 4.41 -3.76
CA THR A 134 1.42 4.90 -5.12
C THR A 134 0.08 5.06 -5.82
N ARG A 135 -0.18 6.23 -6.40
CA ARG A 135 -1.42 6.51 -7.15
C ARG A 135 -1.16 7.43 -8.32
N LYS A 136 -2.05 7.39 -9.32
CA LYS A 136 -2.05 8.41 -10.38
C LYS A 136 -2.49 9.75 -9.80
N ALA A 137 -1.83 10.82 -10.21
CA ALA A 137 -2.35 12.16 -10.03
C ALA A 137 -3.58 12.29 -10.92
N GLN A 138 -4.68 12.77 -10.34
CA GLN A 138 -5.75 13.33 -11.13
C GLN A 138 -5.15 14.48 -11.94
N SER A 139 -5.38 14.54 -13.24
CA SER A 139 -5.27 15.82 -13.93
C SER A 139 -6.30 16.71 -13.24
N ASP A 140 -5.81 17.74 -12.55
CA ASP A 140 -6.67 18.77 -12.00
C ASP A 140 -7.30 19.49 -13.20
N GLY A 141 -8.36 18.92 -13.77
CA GLY A 141 -9.43 19.74 -14.30
C GLY A 141 -9.97 20.48 -13.10
N GLU A 142 -9.34 21.60 -12.77
CA GLU A 142 -9.77 22.51 -11.73
C GLU A 142 -11.29 22.58 -11.82
N LYS A 143 -11.95 22.23 -10.72
CA LYS A 143 -13.32 22.65 -10.48
C LYS A 143 -13.24 24.17 -10.27
N MET A 144 -12.95 24.90 -11.35
CA MET A 144 -13.04 26.35 -11.39
C MET A 144 -14.53 26.65 -11.24
N GLU A 145 -14.86 27.29 -10.12
CA GLU A 145 -16.09 28.02 -10.02
C GLU A 145 -16.28 28.90 -11.26
N MET A 146 -17.53 28.95 -11.70
CA MET A 146 -18.00 29.57 -12.92
C MET A 146 -17.56 31.03 -13.03
N THR A 147 -16.46 31.32 -13.73
CA THR A 147 -16.32 32.54 -14.53
C THR A 147 -15.22 32.37 -15.57
N THR A 148 -15.62 32.41 -16.84
CA THR A 148 -14.80 32.66 -18.04
C THR A 148 -13.91 31.50 -18.54
N PRO A 149 -14.11 31.01 -19.78
CA PRO A 149 -13.31 29.91 -20.31
C PRO A 149 -11.96 30.45 -20.81
N VAL A 150 -10.87 29.98 -20.22
CA VAL A 150 -9.56 30.02 -20.88
C VAL A 150 -9.19 28.58 -21.24
N ILE A 151 -9.32 28.26 -22.52
CA ILE A 151 -8.82 27.02 -23.10
C ILE A 151 -7.29 27.16 -23.15
N THR A 152 -6.61 26.65 -22.13
CA THR A 152 -5.25 26.14 -22.28
C THR A 152 -5.22 24.71 -21.80
N LYS A 153 -5.76 23.80 -22.61
CA LYS A 153 -5.24 22.42 -22.64
C LYS A 153 -3.78 22.51 -23.05
N ARG A 154 -2.86 22.55 -22.08
CA ARG A 154 -1.46 22.24 -22.36
C ARG A 154 -1.41 20.79 -22.80
N SER A 155 -1.33 20.61 -24.12
CA SER A 155 -0.93 19.36 -24.76
C SER A 155 0.39 18.89 -24.14
N GLY A 156 0.32 17.96 -23.18
CA GLY A 156 1.50 17.48 -22.44
C GLY A 156 1.26 16.96 -21.01
N GLU A 157 0.03 16.98 -20.47
CA GLU A 157 -0.26 16.32 -19.19
C GLU A 157 -0.28 14.79 -19.35
N GLN A 158 0.93 14.21 -19.33
CA GLN A 158 1.10 12.79 -19.04
C GLN A 158 0.60 12.53 -17.61
N ASP A 159 -0.05 11.37 -17.40
CA ASP A 159 -0.45 10.88 -16.08
C ASP A 159 0.76 10.92 -15.12
N LYS A 160 0.85 11.97 -14.29
CA LYS A 160 1.91 12.05 -13.27
C LYS A 160 1.57 11.10 -12.15
N TRP A 161 2.54 10.38 -11.63
CA TRP A 161 2.33 9.50 -10.50
C TRP A 161 2.78 10.15 -9.21
N LYS A 162 2.12 9.80 -8.10
CA LYS A 162 2.45 10.32 -6.77
C LYS A 162 2.77 9.16 -5.84
N MET A 163 3.79 9.36 -5.02
CA MET A 163 4.14 8.49 -3.91
C MET A 163 3.78 9.20 -2.61
N SER A 164 3.24 8.46 -1.64
CA SER A 164 2.91 8.98 -0.32
C SER A 164 3.41 8.06 0.78
N PHE A 165 4.09 8.63 1.78
CA PHE A 165 4.41 7.96 3.03
C PHE A 165 3.36 8.34 4.07
N VAL A 166 2.87 7.34 4.80
CA VAL A 166 2.01 7.57 5.95
C VAL A 166 2.84 8.19 7.07
N MET A 167 2.32 9.21 7.74
CA MET A 167 3.02 9.85 8.84
C MET A 167 2.66 9.18 10.16
N PRO A 168 3.60 9.05 11.12
CA PRO A 168 3.29 8.52 12.44
C PRO A 168 2.16 9.31 13.13
N SER A 169 1.16 8.61 13.66
CA SER A 169 -0.05 9.21 14.23
C SER A 169 0.25 10.16 15.39
N LYS A 170 1.34 9.94 16.13
CA LYS A 170 1.78 10.80 17.25
C LYS A 170 1.94 12.27 16.88
N TYR A 171 2.20 12.59 15.61
CA TYR A 171 2.38 13.97 15.16
C TYR A 171 1.06 14.69 14.89
N GLY A 172 0.05 14.00 14.37
CA GLY A 172 -1.18 14.64 13.90
C GLY A 172 -0.89 15.79 12.93
N ASP A 173 -1.42 16.97 13.25
CA ASP A 173 -1.25 18.22 12.51
C ASP A 173 0.09 18.94 12.77
N LYS A 174 0.89 18.46 13.73
CA LYS A 174 2.15 19.09 14.18
C LYS A 174 3.38 18.60 13.43
N LEU A 175 3.20 18.12 12.21
CA LEU A 175 4.31 17.63 11.39
C LEU A 175 5.26 18.77 11.01
N PRO A 176 6.59 18.56 11.12
CA PRO A 176 7.55 19.61 10.76
C PRO A 176 7.48 19.87 9.25
N SER A 177 7.51 21.14 8.85
CA SER A 177 7.47 21.50 7.43
C SER A 177 8.68 20.92 6.67
N PRO A 178 8.51 20.40 5.44
CA PRO A 178 9.61 19.90 4.64
C PRO A 178 10.52 21.04 4.17
N LYS A 179 11.82 20.78 4.05
CA LYS A 179 12.77 21.72 3.41
C LYS A 179 12.74 21.63 1.88
N ASP A 180 12.34 20.48 1.35
CA ASP A 180 12.16 20.26 -0.08
C ASP A 180 10.74 20.67 -0.50
N SER A 181 10.63 21.59 -1.46
CA SER A 181 9.35 22.13 -1.90
C SER A 181 8.50 21.14 -2.72
N SER A 182 9.11 20.05 -3.21
CA SER A 182 8.41 18.95 -3.89
C SER A 182 7.60 18.06 -2.94
N VAL A 183 7.95 18.05 -1.64
CA VAL A 183 7.22 17.32 -0.61
C VAL A 183 6.04 18.15 -0.13
N LYS A 184 4.85 17.55 -0.11
CA LYS A 184 3.62 18.14 0.40
C LYS A 184 3.05 17.29 1.51
N ILE A 185 2.80 17.90 2.67
CA ILE A 185 2.07 17.26 3.75
C ILE A 185 0.58 17.45 3.48
N LYS A 186 -0.19 16.37 3.57
CA LYS A 186 -1.64 16.40 3.38
C LYS A 186 -2.34 15.56 4.42
N GLN A 187 -3.50 16.03 4.86
CA GLN A 187 -4.46 15.19 5.57
C GLN A 187 -5.27 14.43 4.52
N VAL A 188 -5.34 13.11 4.66
CA VAL A 188 -6.29 12.26 3.94
C VAL A 188 -7.52 12.14 4.84
N PRO A 189 -8.70 12.59 4.38
CA PRO A 189 -9.93 12.45 5.15
C PRO A 189 -10.31 10.97 5.29
N GLY A 190 -11.14 10.67 6.29
CA GLY A 190 -11.67 9.34 6.47
C GLY A 190 -12.48 8.90 5.24
N LYS A 191 -12.28 7.67 4.80
CA LYS A 191 -12.86 7.13 3.56
C LYS A 191 -13.17 5.65 3.70
N ILE A 192 -14.08 5.13 2.89
CA ILE A 192 -14.32 3.69 2.80
C ILE A 192 -13.63 3.17 1.53
N VAL A 193 -12.85 2.11 1.66
CA VAL A 193 -12.15 1.50 0.53
C VAL A 193 -12.46 0.01 0.42
N ALA A 194 -12.49 -0.48 -0.80
CA ALA A 194 -12.36 -1.89 -1.11
C ALA A 194 -10.90 -2.21 -1.39
N ALA A 195 -10.28 -3.12 -0.63
CA ALA A 195 -8.89 -3.50 -0.76
C ALA A 195 -8.74 -4.99 -1.14
N SER A 196 -7.91 -5.27 -2.15
CA SER A 196 -7.55 -6.63 -2.56
C SER A 196 -6.05 -6.82 -2.49
N ALA A 197 -5.61 -7.82 -1.73
CA ALA A 197 -4.21 -8.11 -1.51
C ALA A 197 -3.64 -9.04 -2.58
N PHE A 198 -2.37 -8.86 -2.90
CA PHE A 198 -1.62 -9.71 -3.81
C PHE A 198 -0.13 -9.71 -3.46
N SER A 199 0.55 -10.77 -3.89
CA SER A 199 1.99 -10.97 -3.69
C SER A 199 2.77 -10.69 -4.97
N GLY A 200 4.10 -10.70 -4.87
CA GLY A 200 5.00 -10.52 -6.00
C GLY A 200 5.40 -9.06 -6.26
N TYR A 201 5.79 -8.80 -7.50
CA TYR A 201 6.21 -7.48 -7.95
C TYR A 201 5.01 -6.63 -8.37
N VAL A 202 5.10 -5.33 -8.11
CA VAL A 202 4.12 -4.35 -8.58
C VAL A 202 4.60 -3.80 -9.92
N SER A 203 3.75 -3.91 -10.94
CA SER A 203 3.94 -3.31 -12.26
C SER A 203 2.62 -2.71 -12.75
N ASP A 204 2.66 -1.81 -13.72
CA ASP A 204 1.44 -1.21 -14.28
C ASP A 204 0.46 -2.27 -14.81
N GLU A 205 0.97 -3.33 -15.45
CA GLU A 205 0.17 -4.44 -15.98
C GLU A 205 -0.49 -5.25 -14.86
N GLU A 206 0.26 -5.58 -13.81
CA GLU A 206 -0.26 -6.33 -12.68
C GLU A 206 -1.29 -5.52 -11.90
N VAL A 207 -1.04 -4.22 -11.69
CA VAL A 207 -1.99 -3.30 -11.05
C VAL A 207 -3.27 -3.21 -11.88
N LYS A 208 -3.17 -3.00 -13.19
CA LYS A 208 -4.34 -2.96 -14.08
C LYS A 208 -5.14 -4.26 -14.03
N ARG A 209 -4.46 -5.41 -14.02
CA ARG A 209 -5.10 -6.73 -13.91
C ARG A 209 -5.83 -6.90 -12.58
N ARG A 210 -5.20 -6.53 -11.46
CA ARG A 210 -5.79 -6.65 -10.12
C ARG A 210 -6.94 -5.66 -9.92
N GLU A 211 -6.78 -4.42 -10.40
CA GLU A 211 -7.83 -3.40 -10.40
C GLU A 211 -9.06 -3.87 -11.17
N SER A 212 -8.90 -4.38 -12.40
CA SER A 212 -10.02 -4.88 -13.20
C SER A 212 -10.80 -5.97 -12.44
N LYS A 213 -10.08 -6.95 -11.87
CA LYS A 213 -10.70 -8.02 -11.08
C LYS A 213 -11.45 -7.47 -9.86
N LEU A 214 -10.88 -6.49 -9.18
CA LEU A 214 -11.51 -5.85 -8.03
C LEU A 214 -12.80 -5.11 -8.43
N ARG A 215 -12.75 -4.32 -9.51
CA ARG A 215 -13.94 -3.62 -10.05
C ARG A 215 -15.03 -4.60 -10.47
N ASP A 216 -14.67 -5.68 -11.17
CA ASP A 216 -15.62 -6.70 -11.60
C ASP A 216 -16.29 -7.39 -10.40
N ALA A 217 -15.52 -7.71 -9.35
CA ALA A 217 -16.05 -8.29 -8.12
C ALA A 217 -16.97 -7.32 -7.35
N LEU A 218 -16.68 -6.02 -7.38
CA LEU A 218 -17.49 -4.99 -6.71
C LEU A 218 -18.81 -4.68 -7.43
N ARG A 219 -18.93 -4.94 -8.74
CA ARG A 219 -20.21 -4.78 -9.46
C ARG A 219 -21.33 -5.63 -8.84
N SER A 220 -20.96 -6.80 -8.34
CA SER A 220 -21.88 -7.76 -7.72
C SER A 220 -22.05 -7.54 -6.21
N ASP A 221 -21.38 -6.56 -5.59
CA ASP A 221 -21.56 -6.31 -4.16
C ASP A 221 -22.94 -5.71 -3.88
N PRO A 222 -23.75 -6.25 -2.95
CA PRO A 222 -25.09 -5.75 -2.67
C PRO A 222 -25.13 -4.43 -1.89
N GLU A 223 -24.07 -4.05 -1.17
CA GLU A 223 -24.06 -2.96 -0.19
C GLU A 223 -23.17 -1.80 -0.58
N PHE A 224 -22.09 -2.06 -1.34
CA PHE A 224 -21.09 -1.07 -1.69
C PHE A 224 -20.96 -0.93 -3.22
N GLN A 225 -20.62 0.28 -3.66
CA GLN A 225 -20.29 0.57 -5.04
C GLN A 225 -19.03 1.42 -5.12
N VAL A 226 -18.27 1.26 -6.20
CA VAL A 226 -17.09 2.10 -6.46
C VAL A 226 -17.54 3.53 -6.74
N ILE A 227 -16.90 4.50 -6.10
CA ILE A 227 -17.17 5.92 -6.36
C ILE A 227 -16.83 6.22 -7.82
N GLU A 228 -17.63 7.05 -8.47
CA GLU A 228 -17.41 7.44 -9.87
C GLU A 228 -16.01 8.07 -10.04
N ASN A 229 -15.29 7.63 -11.07
CA ASN A 229 -13.92 8.08 -11.35
C ASN A 229 -12.90 7.81 -10.23
N ALA A 230 -13.20 6.92 -9.28
CA ALA A 230 -12.24 6.49 -8.27
C ALA A 230 -10.97 5.95 -8.95
N LEU A 231 -9.82 6.51 -8.59
CA LEU A 231 -8.51 6.05 -9.06
C LEU A 231 -8.02 4.91 -8.16
N VAL A 232 -7.29 3.96 -8.77
CA VAL A 232 -6.62 2.91 -8.00
C VAL A 232 -5.48 3.50 -7.16
N GLU A 233 -5.45 3.09 -5.91
CA GLU A 233 -4.36 3.35 -4.97
C GLU A 233 -3.65 2.03 -4.69
N VAL A 234 -2.33 2.01 -4.80
CA VAL A 234 -1.52 0.82 -4.55
C VAL A 234 -0.77 0.98 -3.26
N ALA A 235 -0.97 0.06 -2.32
CA ALA A 235 -0.31 0.02 -1.02
C ALA A 235 0.77 -1.05 -1.01
N GLN A 236 2.02 -0.65 -0.77
CA GLN A 236 3.18 -1.54 -0.65
C GLN A 236 3.64 -1.56 0.81
N PHE A 237 3.62 -2.73 1.45
CA PHE A 237 3.91 -2.85 2.88
C PHE A 237 5.36 -3.24 3.16
N ASN A 238 6.01 -3.87 2.20
CA ASN A 238 7.26 -4.57 2.43
C ASN A 238 8.47 -3.82 1.87
N PRO A 239 9.61 -3.88 2.56
CA PRO A 239 10.86 -3.35 2.04
C PRO A 239 11.37 -4.18 0.85
N PRO A 240 12.26 -3.62 0.02
CA PRO A 240 12.70 -4.22 -1.25
C PRO A 240 13.46 -5.54 -1.11
N PHE A 241 13.98 -5.88 0.07
CA PHE A 241 14.67 -7.15 0.34
C PHE A 241 13.72 -8.31 0.71
N THR A 242 12.43 -8.04 0.93
CA THR A 242 11.44 -9.09 1.22
C THR A 242 11.30 -10.01 0.01
N LEU A 243 11.24 -11.33 0.23
CA LEU A 243 11.03 -12.30 -0.85
C LEU A 243 9.74 -11.98 -1.62
N PRO A 244 9.75 -11.94 -2.96
CA PRO A 244 8.59 -11.45 -3.73
C PRO A 244 7.26 -12.12 -3.38
N PHE A 245 7.25 -13.45 -3.24
CA PHE A 245 6.04 -14.22 -2.92
C PHE A 245 5.54 -14.05 -1.48
N THR A 246 6.32 -13.46 -0.57
CA THR A 246 5.89 -13.12 0.79
C THR A 246 5.59 -11.62 0.96
N ARG A 247 5.73 -10.81 -0.10
CA ARG A 247 5.31 -9.41 -0.06
C ARG A 247 3.80 -9.32 -0.02
N ARG A 248 3.29 -8.39 0.79
CA ARG A 248 1.94 -7.89 0.74
C ARG A 248 1.94 -6.59 -0.05
N ASN A 249 1.19 -6.61 -1.15
CA ASN A 249 0.75 -5.42 -1.85
C ASN A 249 -0.78 -5.41 -1.83
N GLU A 250 -1.40 -4.25 -1.94
CA GLU A 250 -2.84 -4.14 -2.12
C GLU A 250 -3.17 -3.16 -3.23
N VAL A 251 -4.19 -3.49 -4.03
CA VAL A 251 -4.92 -2.50 -4.82
C VAL A 251 -6.16 -2.08 -4.04
N ALA A 252 -6.40 -0.79 -3.94
CA ALA A 252 -7.54 -0.22 -3.26
C ALA A 252 -8.33 0.73 -4.16
N LEU A 253 -9.65 0.70 -4.01
CA LEU A 253 -10.59 1.62 -4.66
C LEU A 253 -11.50 2.22 -3.61
N GLU A 254 -11.74 3.52 -3.69
CA GLU A 254 -12.72 4.18 -2.83
C GLU A 254 -14.14 3.73 -3.21
N VAL A 255 -14.94 3.42 -2.19
CA VAL A 255 -16.31 2.93 -2.34
C VAL A 255 -17.23 3.71 -1.42
N GLU A 256 -18.51 3.72 -1.76
CA GLU A 256 -19.57 4.25 -0.91
C GLU A 256 -20.64 3.18 -0.69
N ARG A 257 -21.44 3.35 0.36
CA ARG A 257 -22.64 2.53 0.56
C ARG A 257 -23.64 2.87 -0.54
N LYS A 258 -24.21 1.85 -1.16
CA LYS A 258 -25.34 2.03 -2.07
C LYS A 258 -26.47 2.70 -1.30
N LYS A 259 -27.05 3.74 -1.89
CA LYS A 259 -28.30 4.30 -1.39
C LYS A 259 -29.36 3.23 -1.64
N ASN A 260 -29.81 2.57 -0.56
CA ASN A 260 -30.98 1.71 -0.66
C ASN A 260 -32.13 2.58 -1.17
N GLY A 261 -32.65 2.26 -2.36
CA GLY A 261 -33.87 2.85 -2.88
C GLY A 261 -35.09 2.40 -2.09
#